data_AF-A0A093BWF4-F1
#
_entry.id   AF-A0A093BWF4-F1
#
_cell.length_a   1.000
_cell.length_b   1.000
_cell.length_c   1.000
_cell.angle_alpha   90.00
_cell.angle_beta   90.00
_cell.angle_gamma   90.00
#
_symmetry.space_group_name_H-M   'P 1'
#
loop_
_entity.id
_entity.type
_entity.pdbx_description
1 polymer ?
#
loop_
_entity_poly.entity_id
_entity_poly.type
_entity_poly.pdbx_seq_one_letter_code
_entity_poly.pdbx_strand_id
1 'polypeptide(L)'
;REMAEESLFRNLLEILMSASSEIEQAYKDSCELVDLDTCLLLIAECFRCLRNACVECAKNQHVMRNLGLISTSVHLIKLLHGIQNKEELLLTALRCSLQFLGNIAAGNGDSQNSIWKCAFPDLFLTCLTYNDEKIVACCCMVLFTCLNSEKVRELLDPGNLTVAVHVLKAYKEQLESEWSFLIVTDHLLKCPELVKALYAKLSNQERVTLLELMMTKVSEKNPVTSEEINVFVRHADFLTGCFQDKCEAVLKLTSAADAQDE
;
A
#
# COMPACT_ATOMS: atom_id res chain seq x y z
N ARG A 1 -16.41 21.47 -9.78
CA ARG A 1 -17.36 20.36 -9.53
C ARG A 1 -18.38 20.82 -8.51
N GLU A 2 -19.66 20.52 -8.73
CA GLU A 2 -20.75 20.94 -7.85
C GLU A 2 -20.68 20.22 -6.49
N MET A 3 -21.10 20.93 -5.45
CA MET A 3 -21.19 20.42 -4.09
C MET A 3 -22.35 19.42 -4.01
N ALA A 4 -22.09 18.23 -3.48
CA ALA A 4 -23.16 17.29 -3.18
C ALA A 4 -23.65 17.53 -1.75
N GLU A 5 -24.93 17.29 -1.52
CA GLU A 5 -25.52 17.42 -0.19
C GLU A 5 -25.03 16.32 0.75
N GLU A 6 -24.86 16.64 2.03
CA GLU A 6 -24.49 15.66 3.06
C GLU A 6 -25.50 14.49 3.14
N SER A 7 -26.78 14.78 2.89
CA SER A 7 -27.87 13.79 2.81
C SER A 7 -27.56 12.67 1.82
N LEU A 8 -26.96 12.99 0.66
CA LEU A 8 -26.57 11.99 -0.33
C LEU A 8 -25.52 11.02 0.24
N PHE A 9 -24.48 11.55 0.88
CA PHE A 9 -23.41 10.72 1.45
C PHE A 9 -23.91 9.87 2.62
N ARG A 10 -24.85 10.39 3.41
CA ARG A 10 -25.52 9.63 4.47
C ARG A 10 -26.33 8.47 3.91
N ASN A 11 -27.11 8.70 2.86
CA ASN A 11 -27.87 7.64 2.20
C ASN A 11 -26.93 6.56 1.61
N LEU A 12 -25.83 6.95 0.96
CA LEU A 12 -24.84 6.01 0.44
C LEU A 12 -24.17 5.21 1.56
N LEU A 13 -23.88 5.84 2.70
CA LEU A 13 -23.37 5.14 3.89
C LEU A 13 -24.37 4.11 4.41
N GLU A 14 -25.64 4.46 4.53
CA GLU A 14 -26.70 3.54 4.98
C GLU A 14 -26.86 2.34 4.04
N ILE A 15 -26.77 2.56 2.72
CA ILE A 15 -26.77 1.50 1.72
C ILE A 15 -25.57 0.57 1.91
N LEU A 16 -24.36 1.13 2.05
CA LEU A 16 -23.13 0.36 2.28
C LEU A 16 -23.20 -0.47 3.57
N MET A 17 -23.74 0.10 4.65
CA MET A 17 -23.92 -0.61 5.93
C MET A 17 -24.96 -1.73 5.82
N SER A 18 -26.06 -1.49 5.11
CA SER A 18 -27.09 -2.51 4.88
C SER A 18 -26.55 -3.68 4.07
N ALA A 19 -25.87 -3.41 2.95
CA ALA A 19 -25.21 -4.43 2.15
C ALA A 19 -24.14 -5.20 2.92
N SER A 20 -23.36 -4.51 3.78
CA SER A 20 -22.40 -5.18 4.68
C SER A 20 -23.09 -6.16 5.63
N SER A 21 -24.21 -5.76 6.23
CA SER A 21 -24.97 -6.58 7.17
C SER A 21 -25.57 -7.81 6.49
N GLU A 22 -26.09 -7.65 5.26
CA GLU A 22 -26.61 -8.77 4.47
C GLU A 22 -25.52 -9.79 4.15
N ILE A 23 -24.36 -9.32 3.69
CA ILE A 23 -23.20 -10.19 3.43
C ILE A 23 -22.77 -10.93 4.70
N GLU A 24 -22.62 -10.22 5.83
CA GLU A 24 -22.24 -10.85 7.11
C GLU A 24 -23.25 -11.91 7.58
N GLN A 25 -24.55 -11.66 7.39
CA GLN A 25 -25.59 -12.60 7.79
C GLN A 25 -25.57 -13.86 6.93
N ALA A 26 -25.32 -13.72 5.62
CA ALA A 26 -25.15 -14.85 4.70
C ALA A 26 -24.06 -15.82 5.18
N TYR A 27 -22.95 -15.27 5.70
CA TYR A 27 -21.84 -16.08 6.24
C TYR A 27 -22.15 -16.77 7.56
N LYS A 28 -22.96 -16.15 8.43
CA LYS A 28 -23.29 -16.71 9.75
C LYS A 28 -24.35 -17.80 9.68
N ASP A 29 -25.38 -17.60 8.86
CA ASP A 29 -26.56 -18.46 8.88
C ASP A 29 -26.51 -19.59 7.84
N SER A 30 -25.48 -19.62 6.96
CA SER A 30 -25.43 -20.53 5.80
C SER A 30 -26.74 -20.50 4.99
N CYS A 31 -27.37 -19.32 4.94
CA CYS A 31 -28.66 -19.12 4.30
C CYS A 31 -28.44 -18.79 2.82
N GLU A 32 -29.03 -19.60 1.93
CA GLU A 32 -28.86 -19.56 0.47
C GLU A 32 -29.50 -18.33 -0.24
N LEU A 33 -29.93 -17.30 0.48
CA LEU A 33 -30.86 -16.28 -0.03
C LEU A 33 -30.32 -14.86 -0.14
N VAL A 34 -29.04 -14.61 0.13
CA VAL A 34 -28.43 -13.32 -0.20
C VAL A 34 -27.98 -13.35 -1.66
N ASP A 35 -28.59 -12.50 -2.47
CA ASP A 35 -28.10 -12.20 -3.82
C ASP A 35 -26.80 -11.40 -3.72
N LEU A 36 -25.72 -12.12 -3.43
CA LEU A 36 -24.39 -11.59 -3.23
C LEU A 36 -23.96 -10.72 -4.41
N ASP A 37 -24.31 -11.12 -5.64
CA ASP A 37 -23.99 -10.36 -6.85
C ASP A 37 -24.63 -8.97 -6.83
N THR A 38 -25.91 -8.89 -6.44
CA THR A 38 -26.59 -7.60 -6.26
C THR A 38 -25.94 -6.76 -5.18
N CYS A 39 -25.56 -7.34 -4.02
CA CYS A 39 -24.85 -6.60 -2.97
C CYS A 39 -23.49 -6.08 -3.47
N LEU A 40 -22.72 -6.90 -4.18
CA LEU A 40 -21.40 -6.55 -4.72
C LEU A 40 -21.51 -5.43 -5.77
N LEU A 41 -22.50 -5.51 -6.67
CA LEU A 41 -22.79 -4.45 -7.63
C LEU A 41 -23.14 -3.14 -6.94
N LEU A 42 -24.03 -3.19 -5.95
CA LEU A 42 -24.45 -2.03 -5.18
C LEU A 42 -23.28 -1.36 -4.45
N ILE A 43 -22.44 -2.16 -3.79
CA ILE A 43 -21.22 -1.69 -3.13
C ILE A 43 -20.28 -1.01 -4.14
N ALA A 44 -20.06 -1.64 -5.29
CA ALA A 44 -19.18 -1.09 -6.32
C ALA A 44 -19.69 0.26 -6.85
N GLU A 45 -21.00 0.38 -7.15
CA GLU A 45 -21.60 1.63 -7.62
C GLU A 45 -21.59 2.73 -6.56
N CYS A 46 -21.86 2.38 -5.29
CA CYS A 46 -21.75 3.32 -4.18
C CYS A 46 -20.33 3.89 -4.09
N PHE A 47 -19.30 3.04 -4.15
CA PHE A 47 -17.92 3.52 -4.13
C PHE A 47 -17.51 4.28 -5.38
N ARG A 48 -18.02 3.94 -6.57
CA ARG A 48 -17.83 4.76 -7.78
C ARG A 48 -18.38 6.17 -7.59
N CYS A 49 -19.60 6.28 -7.05
CA CYS A 49 -20.24 7.56 -6.75
C CYS A 49 -19.41 8.38 -5.76
N LEU A 50 -19.06 7.78 -4.60
CA LEU A 50 -18.27 8.43 -3.56
C LEU A 50 -16.90 8.89 -4.07
N ARG A 51 -16.17 8.00 -4.76
CA ARG A 51 -14.87 8.28 -5.36
C ARG A 51 -14.95 9.47 -6.32
N ASN A 52 -15.96 9.51 -7.17
CA ASN A 52 -16.13 10.60 -8.14
C ASN A 52 -16.51 11.91 -7.44
N ALA A 53 -17.32 11.86 -6.38
CA ALA A 53 -17.73 13.04 -5.64
C ALA A 53 -16.61 13.67 -4.79
N CYS A 54 -15.61 12.89 -4.34
CA CYS A 54 -14.54 13.41 -3.49
C CYS A 54 -13.26 13.86 -4.22
N VAL A 55 -13.07 13.48 -5.49
CA VAL A 55 -11.90 13.91 -6.29
C VAL A 55 -11.84 15.43 -6.35
N GLU A 56 -10.70 15.96 -5.91
CA GLU A 56 -10.37 17.40 -5.88
C GLU A 56 -11.44 18.26 -5.18
N CYS A 57 -12.18 17.67 -4.23
CA CYS A 57 -13.22 18.37 -3.49
C CYS A 57 -13.03 18.22 -1.97
N ALA A 58 -12.20 19.09 -1.39
CA ALA A 58 -11.88 19.08 0.04
C ALA A 58 -13.13 19.11 0.95
N LYS A 59 -14.18 19.82 0.55
CA LYS A 59 -15.45 19.86 1.29
C LYS A 59 -16.13 18.50 1.33
N ASN A 60 -16.28 17.83 0.18
CA ASN A 60 -16.90 16.50 0.13
C ASN A 60 -16.04 15.47 0.87
N GLN A 61 -14.71 15.53 0.72
CA GLN A 61 -13.78 14.68 1.49
C GLN A 61 -14.00 14.83 3.00
N HIS A 62 -14.10 16.07 3.49
CA HIS A 62 -14.33 16.37 4.90
C HIS A 62 -15.68 15.82 5.41
N VAL A 63 -16.76 16.07 4.66
CA VAL A 63 -18.10 15.57 5.01
C VAL A 63 -18.10 14.04 5.08
N MET A 64 -17.59 13.37 4.03
CA MET A 64 -17.54 11.92 3.99
C MET A 64 -16.70 11.31 5.12
N ARG A 65 -15.54 11.92 5.43
CA ARG A 65 -14.70 11.51 6.55
C ARG A 65 -15.46 11.62 7.87
N ASN A 66 -16.12 12.74 8.13
CA ASN A 66 -16.85 12.98 9.37
C ASN A 66 -18.08 12.09 9.52
N LEU A 67 -18.68 11.64 8.42
CA LEU A 67 -19.74 10.63 8.43
C LEU A 67 -19.23 9.21 8.76
N GLY A 68 -17.92 8.98 8.80
CA GLY A 68 -17.36 7.65 9.08
C GLY A 68 -17.27 6.75 7.85
N LEU A 69 -17.27 7.30 6.62
CA LEU A 69 -17.13 6.49 5.41
C LEU A 69 -15.77 5.79 5.33
N ILE A 70 -14.70 6.37 5.91
CA ILE A 70 -13.36 5.74 5.91
C ILE A 70 -13.37 4.44 6.71
N SER A 71 -13.85 4.46 7.95
CA SER A 71 -13.90 3.25 8.80
C SER A 71 -14.83 2.20 8.21
N THR A 72 -15.97 2.63 7.66
CA THR A 72 -16.94 1.74 6.99
C THR A 72 -16.32 1.08 5.76
N SER A 73 -15.59 1.83 4.92
CA SER A 73 -14.88 1.28 3.77
C SER A 73 -13.83 0.25 4.17
N VAL A 74 -13.03 0.53 5.19
CA VAL A 74 -12.01 -0.41 5.66
C VAL A 74 -12.64 -1.70 6.19
N HIS A 75 -13.74 -1.58 6.95
CA HIS A 75 -14.51 -2.74 7.42
C HIS A 75 -15.04 -3.58 6.25
N LEU A 76 -15.68 -2.93 5.26
CA LEU A 76 -16.19 -3.59 4.07
C LEU A 76 -15.08 -4.28 3.27
N ILE A 77 -13.92 -3.66 3.08
CA ILE A 77 -12.80 -4.32 2.37
C ILE A 77 -12.35 -5.59 3.11
N LYS A 78 -12.30 -5.56 4.44
CA LYS A 78 -11.96 -6.76 5.26
C LYS A 78 -13.03 -7.84 5.11
N LEU A 79 -14.31 -7.47 5.14
CA LEU A 79 -15.42 -8.40 4.91
C LEU A 79 -15.36 -9.03 3.52
N LEU A 80 -15.22 -8.22 2.48
CA LEU A 80 -15.09 -8.65 1.08
C LEU A 80 -13.83 -9.52 0.87
N HIS A 81 -12.76 -9.26 1.60
CA HIS A 81 -11.58 -10.13 1.58
C HIS A 81 -11.87 -11.54 2.15
N GLY A 82 -12.75 -11.68 3.13
CA GLY A 82 -13.13 -12.98 3.71
C GLY A 82 -13.88 -13.92 2.76
N ILE A 83 -14.41 -13.42 1.64
CA ILE A 83 -15.15 -14.21 0.65
C ILE A 83 -14.20 -15.10 -0.16
N GLN A 84 -14.40 -16.41 -0.15
CA GLN A 84 -13.49 -17.40 -0.77
C GLN A 84 -13.42 -17.30 -2.30
N ASN A 85 -14.57 -17.16 -2.97
CA ASN A 85 -14.63 -17.11 -4.43
C ASN A 85 -14.38 -15.69 -4.94
N LYS A 86 -13.16 -15.45 -5.45
CA LYS A 86 -12.72 -14.15 -5.99
C LYS A 86 -13.22 -13.93 -7.42
N GLU A 87 -14.52 -13.81 -7.58
CA GLU A 87 -15.16 -13.50 -8.86
C GLU A 87 -15.02 -12.02 -9.23
N GLU A 88 -15.23 -11.68 -10.50
CA GLU A 88 -14.95 -10.34 -11.04
C GLU A 88 -15.80 -9.24 -10.37
N LEU A 89 -17.03 -9.55 -9.92
CA LEU A 89 -17.86 -8.61 -9.17
C LEU A 89 -17.24 -8.25 -7.82
N LEU A 90 -16.71 -9.24 -7.11
CA LEU A 90 -16.03 -9.05 -5.83
C LEU A 90 -14.74 -8.24 -6.01
N LEU A 91 -13.93 -8.61 -7.00
CA LEU A 91 -12.71 -7.87 -7.33
C LEU A 91 -13.04 -6.42 -7.70
N THR A 92 -14.12 -6.20 -8.45
CA THR A 92 -14.60 -4.87 -8.82
C THR A 92 -15.02 -4.05 -7.60
N ALA A 93 -15.77 -4.62 -6.66
CA ALA A 93 -16.15 -3.97 -5.42
C ALA A 93 -14.92 -3.58 -4.58
N LEU A 94 -13.95 -4.50 -4.44
CA LEU A 94 -12.68 -4.25 -3.74
C LEU A 94 -11.88 -3.10 -4.39
N ARG A 95 -11.68 -3.16 -5.71
CA ARG A 95 -10.96 -2.12 -6.47
C ARG A 95 -11.65 -0.75 -6.30
N CYS A 96 -12.98 -0.67 -6.39
CA CYS A 96 -13.71 0.59 -6.23
C CYS A 96 -13.59 1.14 -4.81
N SER A 97 -13.64 0.27 -3.80
CA SER A 97 -13.47 0.62 -2.38
C SER A 97 -12.08 1.23 -2.12
N LEU A 98 -11.02 0.59 -2.62
CA LEU A 98 -9.64 1.09 -2.49
C LEU A 98 -9.44 2.41 -3.23
N GLN A 99 -9.98 2.55 -4.45
CA GLN A 99 -9.88 3.80 -5.20
C GLN A 99 -10.61 4.96 -4.51
N PHE A 100 -11.73 4.69 -3.83
CA PHE A 100 -12.38 5.68 -2.98
C PHE A 100 -11.46 6.14 -1.84
N LEU A 101 -10.82 5.20 -1.13
CA LEU A 101 -9.86 5.53 -0.06
C LEU A 101 -8.70 6.40 -0.55
N GLY A 102 -8.19 6.14 -1.76
CA GLY A 102 -7.15 6.97 -2.36
C GLY A 102 -7.64 8.40 -2.62
N ASN A 103 -8.81 8.53 -3.24
CA ASN A 103 -9.34 9.84 -3.62
C ASN A 103 -9.86 10.67 -2.44
N ILE A 104 -10.36 10.05 -1.37
CA ILE A 104 -10.75 10.79 -0.16
C ILE A 104 -9.52 11.31 0.62
N ALA A 105 -8.37 10.66 0.46
CA ALA A 105 -7.11 11.01 1.09
C ALA A 105 -6.25 11.99 0.27
N ALA A 106 -6.46 12.06 -1.04
CA ALA A 106 -5.68 12.90 -1.94
C ALA A 106 -5.72 14.38 -1.50
N GLY A 107 -4.57 14.92 -1.11
CA GLY A 107 -4.42 16.27 -0.61
C GLY A 107 -5.07 16.57 0.75
N ASN A 108 -5.49 15.54 1.50
CA ASN A 108 -6.25 15.68 2.74
C ASN A 108 -5.60 14.94 3.90
N GLY A 109 -4.77 15.65 4.69
CA GLY A 109 -3.99 15.07 5.79
C GLY A 109 -4.82 14.37 6.86
N ASP A 110 -5.98 14.91 7.21
CA ASP A 110 -6.88 14.28 8.19
C ASP A 110 -7.44 12.94 7.70
N SER A 111 -7.83 12.87 6.42
CA SER A 111 -8.29 11.62 5.79
C SER A 111 -7.14 10.62 5.68
N GLN A 112 -5.94 11.05 5.29
CA GLN A 112 -4.73 10.21 5.27
C GLN A 112 -4.43 9.61 6.66
N ASN A 113 -4.58 10.40 7.72
CA ASN A 113 -4.37 9.95 9.09
C ASN A 113 -5.47 9.01 9.57
N SER A 114 -6.72 9.28 9.18
CA SER A 114 -7.86 8.42 9.50
C SER A 114 -7.72 7.05 8.83
N ILE A 115 -7.34 7.01 7.55
CA ILE A 115 -7.06 5.76 6.83
C ILE A 115 -5.92 5.01 7.49
N TRP A 116 -4.79 5.68 7.76
CA TRP A 116 -3.64 5.04 8.40
C TRP A 116 -4.02 4.34 9.70
N LYS A 117 -4.75 5.02 10.59
CA LYS A 117 -5.23 4.46 11.86
C LYS A 117 -6.16 3.24 11.71
N CYS A 118 -6.97 3.20 10.66
CA CYS A 118 -7.94 2.12 10.46
C CYS A 118 -7.37 0.93 9.66
N ALA A 119 -6.45 1.19 8.75
CA ALA A 119 -6.01 0.24 7.72
C ALA A 119 -4.62 -0.35 7.98
N PHE A 120 -3.71 0.41 8.59
CA PHE A 120 -2.32 -0.02 8.73
C PHE A 120 -2.11 -0.92 9.97
N PRO A 121 -1.30 -1.98 9.89
CA PRO A 121 -0.65 -2.54 8.69
C PRO A 121 -1.53 -3.55 7.93
N ASP A 122 -2.53 -4.11 8.58
CA ASP A 122 -3.20 -5.36 8.16
C ASP A 122 -3.87 -5.27 6.80
N LEU A 123 -4.58 -4.17 6.51
CA LEU A 123 -5.27 -4.00 5.24
C LEU A 123 -4.27 -3.96 4.09
N PHE A 124 -3.16 -3.23 4.26
CA PHE A 124 -2.14 -3.10 3.24
C PHE A 124 -1.43 -4.43 3.00
N LEU A 125 -1.08 -5.17 4.04
CA LEU A 125 -0.49 -6.51 3.88
C LEU A 125 -1.44 -7.46 3.14
N THR A 126 -2.72 -7.42 3.51
CA THR A 126 -3.76 -8.22 2.87
C THR A 126 -3.88 -7.87 1.38
N CYS A 127 -3.99 -6.58 1.05
CA CYS A 127 -4.20 -6.15 -0.34
C CYS A 127 -2.95 -6.24 -1.22
N LEU A 128 -1.74 -6.07 -0.68
CA LEU A 128 -0.48 -6.23 -1.43
C LEU A 128 -0.16 -7.68 -1.82
N THR A 129 -0.82 -8.66 -1.20
CA THR A 129 -0.63 -10.09 -1.46
C THR A 129 -1.72 -10.69 -2.36
N TYR A 130 -2.61 -9.86 -2.91
CA TYR A 130 -3.60 -10.33 -3.89
C TYR A 130 -2.94 -10.73 -5.21
N ASN A 131 -3.48 -11.77 -5.84
CA ASN A 131 -3.12 -12.16 -7.21
C ASN A 131 -3.62 -11.15 -8.25
N ASP A 132 -4.63 -10.34 -7.91
CA ASP A 132 -5.16 -9.32 -8.81
C ASP A 132 -4.28 -8.06 -8.80
N GLU A 133 -3.58 -7.82 -9.91
CA GLU A 133 -2.64 -6.69 -10.04
C GLU A 133 -3.33 -5.33 -9.84
N LYS A 134 -4.60 -5.21 -10.24
CA LYS A 134 -5.34 -3.95 -10.09
C LYS A 134 -5.66 -3.64 -8.63
N ILE A 135 -5.99 -4.65 -7.82
CA ILE A 135 -6.16 -4.49 -6.37
C ILE A 135 -4.85 -4.04 -5.73
N VAL A 136 -3.74 -4.68 -6.06
CA VAL A 136 -2.42 -4.30 -5.52
C VAL A 136 -2.05 -2.89 -5.95
N ALA A 137 -2.26 -2.51 -7.22
CA ALA A 137 -2.01 -1.15 -7.70
C ALA A 137 -2.89 -0.11 -6.97
N CYS A 138 -4.17 -0.40 -6.76
CA CYS A 138 -5.05 0.45 -5.95
C CYS A 138 -4.57 0.55 -4.50
N CYS A 139 -4.10 -0.54 -3.92
CA CYS A 139 -3.53 -0.57 -2.57
C CYS A 139 -2.26 0.27 -2.48
N CYS A 140 -1.33 0.15 -3.43
CA CYS A 140 -0.14 0.98 -3.53
C CYS A 140 -0.51 2.46 -3.66
N MET A 141 -1.52 2.81 -4.46
CA MET A 141 -1.99 4.18 -4.58
C MET A 141 -2.48 4.74 -3.24
N VAL A 142 -3.28 3.98 -2.47
CA VAL A 142 -3.72 4.39 -1.12
C VAL A 142 -2.53 4.53 -0.17
N LEU A 143 -1.60 3.57 -0.20
CA LEU A 143 -0.41 3.56 0.66
C LEU A 143 0.46 4.78 0.39
N PHE A 144 0.81 5.02 -0.89
CA PHE A 144 1.54 6.21 -1.34
C PHE A 144 0.88 7.49 -0.85
N THR A 145 -0.43 7.62 -1.09
CA THR A 145 -1.21 8.82 -0.72
C THR A 145 -1.15 9.10 0.78
N CYS A 146 -1.07 8.06 1.61
CA CYS A 146 -1.06 8.19 3.07
C CYS A 146 0.34 8.38 3.67
N LEU A 147 1.41 7.94 2.99
CA LEU A 147 2.77 7.95 3.52
C LEU A 147 3.31 9.37 3.70
N ASN A 148 4.03 9.56 4.79
CA ASN A 148 4.81 10.75 5.10
C ASN A 148 6.04 10.36 5.93
N SER A 149 6.90 11.30 6.28
CA SER A 149 8.14 11.01 7.02
C SER A 149 7.92 10.35 8.39
N GLU A 150 6.81 10.64 9.08
CA GLU A 150 6.45 10.00 10.35
C GLU A 150 6.04 8.54 10.12
N LYS A 151 5.11 8.29 9.19
CA LYS A 151 4.60 6.96 8.85
C LYS A 151 5.66 6.05 8.24
N VAL A 152 6.65 6.62 7.54
CA VAL A 152 7.83 5.87 7.06
C VAL A 152 8.65 5.35 8.24
N ARG A 153 8.73 6.08 9.36
CA ARG A 153 9.41 5.57 10.56
C ARG A 153 8.65 4.43 11.22
N GLU A 154 7.32 4.42 11.17
CA GLU A 154 6.51 3.29 11.67
C GLU A 154 6.78 1.98 10.90
N LEU A 155 7.27 2.05 9.64
CA LEU A 155 7.69 0.88 8.88
C LEU A 155 8.98 0.22 9.42
N LEU A 156 9.74 0.90 10.30
CA LEU A 156 10.92 0.33 10.94
C LEU A 156 10.57 -0.76 11.96
N ASP A 157 9.35 -0.74 12.49
CA ASP A 157 8.92 -1.76 13.43
C ASP A 157 8.95 -3.14 12.74
N PRO A 158 9.53 -4.18 13.37
CA PRO A 158 9.76 -5.47 12.70
C PRO A 158 8.51 -6.10 12.08
N GLY A 159 7.34 -5.91 12.69
CA GLY A 159 6.05 -6.36 12.14
C GLY A 159 5.63 -5.59 10.88
N ASN A 160 5.86 -4.28 10.88
CA ASN A 160 5.45 -3.34 9.83
C ASN A 160 6.39 -3.35 8.62
N LEU A 161 7.66 -3.68 8.82
CA LEU A 161 8.68 -3.78 7.76
C LEU A 161 8.24 -4.70 6.61
N THR A 162 7.40 -5.69 6.91
CA THR A 162 6.82 -6.61 5.94
C THR A 162 5.97 -5.89 4.88
N VAL A 163 5.35 -4.75 5.20
CA VAL A 163 4.61 -3.93 4.21
C VAL A 163 5.57 -3.43 3.14
N ALA A 164 6.70 -2.83 3.52
CA ALA A 164 7.69 -2.31 2.60
C ALA A 164 8.37 -3.42 1.76
N VAL A 165 8.56 -4.62 2.33
CA VAL A 165 9.00 -5.80 1.56
C VAL A 165 7.99 -6.16 0.47
N HIS A 166 6.68 -6.18 0.78
CA HIS A 166 5.65 -6.49 -0.21
C HIS A 166 5.49 -5.41 -1.28
N VAL A 167 5.76 -4.13 -0.97
CA VAL A 167 5.83 -3.08 -1.99
C VAL A 167 6.93 -3.37 -3.02
N LEU A 168 8.12 -3.80 -2.57
CA LEU A 168 9.22 -4.17 -3.49
C LEU A 168 8.87 -5.39 -4.35
N LYS A 169 8.19 -6.39 -3.76
CA LYS A 169 7.68 -7.55 -4.52
C LYS A 169 6.66 -7.12 -5.57
N ALA A 170 5.70 -6.28 -5.19
CA ALA A 170 4.70 -5.75 -6.10
C ALA A 170 5.32 -5.01 -7.30
N TYR A 171 6.35 -4.18 -7.06
CA TYR A 171 7.08 -3.51 -8.14
C TYR A 171 7.70 -4.51 -9.14
N LYS A 172 8.32 -5.57 -8.61
CA LYS A 172 8.97 -6.60 -9.42
C LYS A 172 7.97 -7.47 -10.19
N GLU A 173 6.88 -7.87 -9.55
CA GLU A 173 5.90 -8.80 -10.12
C GLU A 173 4.96 -8.12 -11.12
N GLN A 174 4.64 -6.84 -10.92
CA GLN A 174 3.66 -6.10 -11.73
C GLN A 174 4.29 -5.24 -12.82
N LEU A 175 5.52 -5.55 -13.21
CA LEU A 175 6.27 -4.85 -14.26
C LEU A 175 6.18 -3.32 -14.10
N GLU A 176 6.72 -2.79 -13.00
CA GLU A 176 6.90 -1.34 -12.81
C GLU A 176 5.62 -0.55 -12.51
N SER A 177 4.70 -1.10 -11.70
CA SER A 177 3.56 -0.34 -11.18
C SER A 177 3.99 1.03 -10.62
N GLU A 178 3.50 2.11 -11.24
CA GLU A 178 3.89 3.50 -10.96
C GLU A 178 3.84 3.82 -9.45
N TRP A 179 2.77 3.38 -8.78
CA TRP A 179 2.61 3.65 -7.34
C TRP A 179 3.64 2.92 -6.49
N SER A 180 3.97 1.67 -6.81
CA SER A 180 5.01 0.93 -6.07
C SER A 180 6.39 1.54 -6.28
N PHE A 181 6.69 2.00 -7.49
CA PHE A 181 7.90 2.76 -7.80
C PHE A 181 7.96 4.04 -6.96
N LEU A 182 6.91 4.87 -6.99
CA LEU A 182 6.83 6.13 -6.25
C LEU A 182 6.92 5.93 -4.73
N ILE A 183 6.33 4.87 -4.16
CA ILE A 183 6.50 4.56 -2.74
C ILE A 183 7.99 4.37 -2.42
N VAL A 184 8.69 3.54 -3.20
CA VAL A 184 10.10 3.25 -2.94
C VAL A 184 10.92 4.52 -3.10
N THR A 185 10.81 5.19 -4.24
CA THR A 185 11.70 6.30 -4.60
C THR A 185 11.41 7.59 -3.84
N ASP A 186 10.16 7.92 -3.59
CA ASP A 186 9.77 9.20 -2.98
C ASP A 186 9.55 9.11 -1.46
N HIS A 187 9.46 7.90 -0.90
CA HIS A 187 9.30 7.70 0.55
C HIS A 187 10.36 6.78 1.16
N LEU A 188 10.47 5.51 0.74
CA LEU A 188 11.32 4.54 1.46
C LEU A 188 12.80 4.91 1.37
N LEU A 189 13.27 5.31 0.18
CA LEU A 189 14.65 5.72 -0.03
C LEU A 189 15.01 7.01 0.73
N LYS A 190 14.06 7.79 1.22
CA LYS A 190 14.36 8.98 2.05
C LYS A 190 14.73 8.62 3.49
N CYS A 191 14.61 7.36 3.90
CA CYS A 191 14.97 6.89 5.23
C CYS A 191 16.09 5.83 5.16
N PRO A 192 17.37 6.22 5.36
CA PRO A 192 18.50 5.29 5.38
C PRO A 192 18.37 4.14 6.38
N GLU A 193 17.79 4.40 7.54
CA GLU A 193 17.55 3.38 8.56
C GLU A 193 16.59 2.30 8.06
N LEU A 194 15.55 2.70 7.32
CA LEU A 194 14.58 1.77 6.74
C LEU A 194 15.20 0.96 5.61
N VAL A 195 15.99 1.60 4.75
CA VAL A 195 16.72 0.91 3.69
C VAL A 195 17.66 -0.15 4.25
N LYS A 196 18.37 0.14 5.34
CA LYS A 196 19.23 -0.84 6.03
C LYS A 196 18.43 -2.03 6.56
N ALA A 197 17.32 -1.75 7.25
CA ALA A 197 16.44 -2.78 7.78
C ALA A 197 15.82 -3.65 6.67
N LEU A 198 15.38 -3.03 5.57
CA LEU A 198 14.90 -3.71 4.38
C LEU A 198 16.00 -4.59 3.78
N TYR A 199 17.16 -4.03 3.46
CA TYR A 199 18.25 -4.75 2.82
C TYR A 199 18.67 -6.00 3.62
N ALA A 200 18.65 -5.93 4.95
CA ALA A 200 18.92 -7.09 5.81
C ALA A 200 17.89 -8.23 5.65
N LYS A 201 16.60 -7.88 5.47
CA LYS A 201 15.48 -8.84 5.34
C LYS A 201 15.25 -9.38 3.93
N LEU A 202 15.65 -8.63 2.90
CA LEU A 202 15.44 -8.99 1.50
C LEU A 202 16.32 -10.18 1.05
N SER A 203 15.77 -11.01 0.17
CA SER A 203 16.51 -12.01 -0.60
C SER A 203 17.49 -11.34 -1.57
N ASN A 204 18.43 -12.11 -2.12
CA ASN A 204 19.39 -11.57 -3.08
C ASN A 204 18.71 -10.96 -4.32
N GLN A 205 17.64 -11.57 -4.82
CA GLN A 205 16.93 -11.04 -5.98
C GLN A 205 16.18 -9.75 -5.65
N GLU A 206 15.55 -9.66 -4.47
CA GLU A 206 14.87 -8.43 -4.04
C GLU A 206 15.87 -7.31 -3.74
N ARG A 207 17.08 -7.64 -3.25
CA ARG A 207 18.18 -6.67 -3.11
C ARG A 207 18.61 -6.09 -4.45
N VAL A 208 18.68 -6.91 -5.50
CA VAL A 208 18.97 -6.42 -6.87
C VAL A 208 17.89 -5.43 -7.31
N THR A 209 16.61 -5.77 -7.13
CA THR A 209 15.49 -4.86 -7.45
C THR A 209 15.56 -3.53 -6.69
N LEU A 210 15.91 -3.56 -5.39
CA LEU A 210 16.11 -2.34 -4.61
C LEU A 210 17.27 -1.47 -5.17
N LEU A 211 18.37 -2.10 -5.60
CA LEU A 211 19.51 -1.42 -6.20
C LEU A 211 19.17 -0.83 -7.58
N GLU A 212 18.38 -1.53 -8.40
CA GLU A 212 17.87 -1.02 -9.68
C GLU A 212 17.01 0.23 -9.46
N LEU A 213 16.09 0.20 -8.50
CA LEU A 213 15.26 1.35 -8.12
C LEU A 213 16.10 2.55 -7.63
N MET A 214 17.11 2.29 -6.80
CA MET A 214 18.05 3.33 -6.37
C MET A 214 18.81 3.93 -7.55
N MET A 215 19.30 3.09 -8.47
CA MET A 215 20.03 3.55 -9.66
C MET A 215 19.12 4.40 -10.56
N THR A 216 17.87 3.97 -10.78
CA THR A 216 16.88 4.73 -11.55
C THR A 216 16.65 6.10 -10.91
N LYS A 217 16.44 6.15 -9.59
CA LYS A 217 16.21 7.42 -8.88
C LYS A 217 17.42 8.36 -8.94
N VAL A 218 18.65 7.84 -8.78
CA VAL A 218 19.89 8.63 -8.87
C VAL A 218 20.15 9.11 -10.31
N SER A 219 19.70 8.35 -11.31
CA SER A 219 19.87 8.68 -12.73
C SER A 219 18.83 9.68 -13.26
N GLU A 220 17.79 9.99 -12.48
CA GLU A 220 16.80 11.01 -12.83
C GLU A 220 17.49 12.37 -13.01
N LYS A 221 17.21 13.06 -14.12
CA LYS A 221 17.78 14.39 -14.43
C LYS A 221 17.14 15.52 -13.61
N ASN A 222 16.42 15.19 -12.56
CA ASN A 222 15.73 16.17 -11.72
C ASN A 222 16.73 16.90 -10.84
N PRO A 223 16.52 18.19 -10.53
CA PRO A 223 17.36 18.90 -9.57
C PRO A 223 17.29 18.20 -8.21
N VAL A 224 18.41 17.65 -7.76
CA VAL A 224 18.50 16.97 -6.46
C VAL A 224 18.82 18.00 -5.39
N THR A 225 18.09 17.96 -4.28
CA THR A 225 18.36 18.82 -3.12
C THR A 225 19.60 18.35 -2.36
N SER A 226 20.25 19.26 -1.61
CA SER A 226 21.41 18.89 -0.77
C SER A 226 21.07 17.82 0.27
N GLU A 227 19.83 17.79 0.77
CA GLU A 227 19.34 16.78 1.70
C GLU A 227 19.24 15.40 1.04
N GLU A 228 18.70 15.33 -0.17
CA GLU A 228 18.62 14.09 -0.95
C GLU A 228 20.02 13.56 -1.31
N ILE A 229 20.95 14.44 -1.68
CA ILE A 229 22.36 14.05 -1.90
C ILE A 229 22.94 13.40 -0.64
N ASN A 230 22.72 13.99 0.54
CA ASN A 230 23.20 13.41 1.79
C ASN A 230 22.62 12.02 2.04
N VAL A 231 21.31 11.83 1.78
CA VAL A 231 20.65 10.53 1.89
C VAL A 231 21.30 9.50 0.95
N PHE A 232 21.56 9.85 -0.31
CA PHE A 232 22.21 8.93 -1.25
C PHE A 232 23.66 8.59 -0.86
N VAL A 233 24.40 9.53 -0.30
CA VAL A 233 25.74 9.26 0.25
C VAL A 233 25.64 8.24 1.39
N ARG A 234 24.69 8.39 2.31
CA ARG A 234 24.47 7.42 3.41
C ARG A 234 24.10 6.02 2.89
N HIS A 235 23.35 5.93 1.80
CA HIS A 235 23.08 4.66 1.13
C HIS A 235 24.32 4.06 0.49
N ALA A 236 25.11 4.87 -0.22
CA ALA A 236 26.35 4.44 -0.86
C ALA A 236 27.38 3.93 0.16
N ASP A 237 27.55 4.63 1.28
CA ASP A 237 28.42 4.22 2.39
C ASP A 237 27.98 2.87 2.96
N PHE A 238 26.67 2.71 3.20
CA PHE A 238 26.11 1.45 3.70
C PHE A 238 26.33 0.28 2.72
N LEU A 239 26.04 0.48 1.44
CA LEU A 239 26.20 -0.54 0.41
C LEU A 239 27.67 -0.91 0.19
N THR A 240 28.57 0.09 0.26
CA THR A 240 30.02 -0.11 0.20
C THR A 240 30.50 -0.96 1.36
N GLY A 241 30.05 -0.66 2.60
CA GLY A 241 30.35 -1.49 3.76
C GLY A 241 29.86 -2.93 3.59
N CYS A 242 28.61 -3.12 3.15
CA CYS A 242 28.06 -4.45 2.87
C CYS A 242 28.86 -5.23 1.82
N PHE A 243 29.36 -4.55 0.79
CA PHE A 243 30.18 -5.16 -0.25
C PHE A 243 31.55 -5.57 0.29
N GLN A 244 32.22 -4.66 1.02
CA GLN A 244 33.51 -4.92 1.64
C GLN A 244 33.44 -6.12 2.61
N ASP A 245 32.45 -6.14 3.51
CA ASP A 245 32.25 -7.22 4.47
C ASP A 245 32.09 -8.59 3.77
N LYS A 246 31.30 -8.63 2.69
CA LYS A 246 31.06 -9.85 1.92
C LYS A 246 32.30 -10.29 1.15
N CYS A 247 33.03 -9.35 0.53
CA CYS A 247 34.28 -9.66 -0.16
C CYS A 247 35.34 -10.17 0.81
N GLU A 248 35.48 -9.55 1.97
CA GLU A 248 36.41 -10.00 3.01
C GLU A 248 36.05 -11.41 3.52
N ALA A 249 34.77 -11.70 3.70
CA ALA A 249 34.31 -13.04 4.06
C ALA A 249 34.67 -14.09 3.00
N VAL A 250 34.50 -13.78 1.71
CA VAL A 250 34.90 -14.68 0.61
C VAL A 250 36.40 -14.90 0.61
N LEU A 251 37.20 -13.83 0.73
CA LEU A 251 38.67 -13.92 0.75
C LEU A 251 39.19 -14.75 1.93
N LYS A 252 38.56 -14.64 3.11
CA LYS A 252 38.88 -15.47 4.28
C LYS A 252 38.52 -16.94 4.09
N LEU A 253 37.41 -17.24 3.41
CA LEU A 253 37.03 -18.62 3.12
C LEU A 253 37.99 -19.29 2.14
N THR A 254 38.40 -18.57 1.09
CA THR A 254 39.37 -19.10 0.12
C THR A 254 40.73 -19.34 0.75
N SER A 255 41.23 -18.42 1.58
CA SER A 255 42.53 -18.60 2.24
C SER A 255 42.53 -19.69 3.31
N ALA A 256 41.40 -19.94 3.97
CA ALA A 256 41.26 -21.04 4.92
C ALA A 256 41.18 -22.42 4.24
N ALA A 257 40.60 -22.50 3.03
CA ALA A 257 40.57 -23.72 2.23
C ALA A 257 41.99 -24.13 1.77
N ASP A 258 42.79 -23.16 1.33
CA ASP A 258 44.18 -23.40 0.92
C ASP A 258 45.09 -23.88 2.09
N ALA A 259 44.70 -23.61 3.34
CA ALA A 259 45.44 -24.03 4.54
C ALA A 259 45.04 -25.40 5.10
N GLN A 260 44.01 -26.06 4.55
CA GLN A 260 43.54 -27.39 4.97
C GLN A 260 43.94 -28.53 4.01
N ASP A 261 44.49 -28.20 2.84
CA ASP A 261 45.01 -29.14 1.84
C ASP A 261 46.55 -29.32 1.90
N GLU A 262 47.20 -28.82 2.96
CA GLU A 262 48.60 -29.13 3.37
C GLU A 262 48.66 -30.04 4.60
#